data_AF-A0A660PGG6-F1
#
_entry.id   AF-A0A660PGG6-F1
#
_cell.length_a   1.000
_cell.length_b   1.000
_cell.length_c   1.000
_cell.angle_alpha   90.00
_cell.angle_beta   90.00
_cell.angle_gamma   90.00
#
_symmetry.space_group_name_H-M   'P 1'
#
loop_
_entity.id
_entity.type
_entity.pdbx_description
1 polymer ?
#
loop_
_entity_poly.entity_id
_entity_poly.type
_entity_poly.pdbx_seq_one_letter_code
_entity_poly.pdbx_strand_id
1 'polypeptide(L)'
;MQKRMQKNKGFSLIELLIVIIVMGIAMAVGMQWMGASVDDFRRIKTEREMVTLSSAIVGNPDLHSNGKRSDFGYIGDIGAFPPNLNALYQNPGGYSTWDGPYLPPEFAQNTAGYKFDEWGKAYVYTGGITITSNGSGSAVTKKIADASSDYLLNSFIGVIKDADDSLPGTIYRDSIDIKVTIPNGSGGTLSKIYNPDSAGVFRLDSLPAGTHPLEIIYIPNNDTLSRFVTILPRNKSNADYKFADISFPSGGGGGGCDSSGTVILRPNGVGAKTE
;
A
#
# COMPACT_ATOMS: atom_id res chain seq x y z
N MET A 1 72.78 -6.59 -40.41
CA MET A 1 71.76 -6.49 -39.34
C MET A 1 72.38 -5.82 -38.11
N GLN A 2 72.12 -4.53 -37.87
CA GLN A 2 72.57 -3.85 -36.64
C GLN A 2 71.59 -4.13 -35.50
N LYS A 3 72.05 -4.82 -34.46
CA LYS A 3 71.28 -5.08 -33.25
C LYS A 3 71.34 -3.81 -32.38
N ARG A 4 70.26 -3.03 -32.34
CA ARG A 4 70.13 -1.90 -31.41
C ARG A 4 70.16 -2.43 -29.98
N MET A 5 71.22 -2.14 -29.24
CA MET A 5 71.26 -2.37 -27.79
C MET A 5 70.34 -1.34 -27.10
N GLN A 6 69.28 -1.81 -26.46
CA GLN A 6 68.46 -0.97 -25.60
C GLN A 6 69.29 -0.58 -24.37
N LYS A 7 69.50 0.73 -24.18
CA LYS A 7 70.11 1.27 -22.95
C LYS A 7 69.05 1.22 -21.84
N ASN A 8 69.15 0.23 -20.96
CA ASN A 8 68.42 0.25 -19.69
C ASN A 8 69.03 1.35 -18.81
N LYS A 9 68.31 2.46 -18.63
CA LYS A 9 68.68 3.50 -17.66
C LYS A 9 68.25 3.02 -16.27
N GLY A 10 69.19 2.97 -15.33
CA GLY A 10 68.88 2.70 -13.92
C GLY A 10 68.22 3.91 -13.27
N PHE A 11 67.23 3.66 -12.40
CA PHE A 11 66.55 4.70 -11.63
C PHE A 11 67.52 5.36 -10.64
N SER A 12 67.52 6.69 -10.58
CA SER A 12 68.27 7.43 -9.56
C SER A 12 67.50 7.47 -8.24
N LEU A 13 68.20 7.52 -7.10
CA LEU A 13 67.59 7.67 -5.77
C LEU A 13 66.69 8.91 -5.69
N ILE A 14 67.07 10.00 -6.37
CA ILE A 14 66.26 11.22 -6.41
C ILE A 14 64.95 11.01 -7.17
N GLU A 15 64.97 10.16 -8.19
CA GLU A 15 63.81 9.86 -9.04
C GLU A 15 62.81 8.99 -8.27
N LEU A 16 63.29 8.01 -7.50
CA LEU A 16 62.48 7.25 -6.56
C LEU A 16 61.85 8.15 -5.49
N LEU A 17 62.64 9.08 -4.93
CA LEU A 17 62.15 10.02 -3.92
C LEU A 17 61.02 10.91 -4.47
N ILE A 18 61.20 11.45 -5.68
CA ILE A 18 60.17 12.26 -6.35
C ILE A 18 58.90 11.43 -6.60
N VAL A 19 59.03 10.19 -7.06
CA VAL A 19 57.86 9.31 -7.30
C VAL A 19 57.09 9.04 -6.01
N ILE A 20 57.77 8.78 -4.88
CA ILE A 20 57.11 8.54 -3.59
C ILE A 20 56.39 9.82 -3.11
N ILE A 21 57.00 11.00 -3.26
CA ILE A 21 56.39 12.27 -2.90
C ILE A 21 55.14 12.54 -3.76
N VAL A 22 55.24 12.37 -5.08
CA VAL A 22 54.13 12.58 -6.01
C VAL A 22 53.00 11.57 -5.74
N MET A 23 53.33 10.31 -5.47
CA MET A 23 52.32 9.30 -5.07
C MET A 23 51.65 9.66 -3.75
N GLY A 24 52.39 10.14 -2.74
CA GLY A 24 51.81 10.56 -1.46
C GLY A 24 50.81 11.71 -1.62
N ILE A 25 51.16 12.71 -2.43
CA ILE A 25 50.26 13.84 -2.73
C ILE A 25 49.05 13.37 -3.54
N ALA A 26 49.25 12.53 -4.56
CA ALA A 26 48.17 11.97 -5.38
C ALA A 26 47.20 11.12 -4.56
N MET A 27 47.70 10.30 -3.61
CA MET A 27 46.88 9.51 -2.69
C MET A 27 46.06 10.40 -1.76
N ALA A 28 46.66 11.46 -1.20
CA ALA A 28 45.94 12.39 -0.33
C ALA A 28 44.76 13.08 -1.03
N VAL A 29 44.95 13.54 -2.27
CA VAL A 29 43.88 14.12 -3.10
C VAL A 29 42.85 13.06 -3.50
N GLY A 30 43.31 11.85 -3.85
CA GLY A 30 42.43 10.74 -4.21
C GLY A 30 41.49 10.32 -3.08
N MET A 31 41.97 10.28 -1.83
CA MET A 31 41.15 9.94 -0.66
C MET A 31 40.01 10.95 -0.41
N GLN A 32 40.24 12.24 -0.68
CA GLN A 32 39.19 13.26 -0.53
C GLN A 32 38.05 13.08 -1.54
N TRP A 33 38.38 12.72 -2.80
CA TRP A 33 37.39 12.43 -3.83
C TRP A 33 36.59 11.16 -3.56
N MET A 34 37.22 10.13 -2.97
CA MET A 34 36.54 8.91 -2.56
C MET A 34 35.51 9.16 -1.45
N GLY A 35 35.81 10.03 -0.47
CA GLY A 35 34.90 10.35 0.62
C GLY A 35 33.56 10.93 0.14
N ALA A 36 33.60 11.95 -0.72
CA ALA A 36 32.40 12.57 -1.26
C ALA A 36 31.56 11.59 -2.10
N SER A 37 32.22 10.77 -2.93
CA SER A 37 31.54 9.75 -3.74
C SER A 37 30.84 8.71 -2.87
N VAL A 38 31.48 8.27 -1.77
CA VAL A 38 30.90 7.29 -0.84
C VAL A 38 29.67 7.86 -0.14
N ASP A 39 29.71 9.12 0.30
CA ASP A 39 28.56 9.73 0.97
C ASP A 39 27.36 9.94 0.03
N ASP A 40 27.60 10.25 -1.25
CA ASP A 40 26.54 10.29 -2.26
C ASP A 40 25.90 8.90 -2.46
N PHE A 41 26.72 7.85 -2.53
CA PHE A 41 26.19 6.48 -2.61
C PHE A 41 25.38 6.08 -1.38
N ARG A 42 25.86 6.41 -0.17
CA ARG A 42 25.13 6.18 1.08
C ARG A 42 23.79 6.91 1.09
N ARG A 43 23.77 8.16 0.61
CA ARG A 43 22.55 8.94 0.49
C ARG A 43 21.54 8.30 -0.45
N ILE A 44 21.96 7.95 -1.67
CA ILE A 44 21.09 7.32 -2.66
C ILE A 44 20.51 6.00 -2.13
N LYS A 45 21.33 5.20 -1.46
CA LYS A 45 20.85 3.96 -0.83
C LYS A 45 19.85 4.23 0.29
N THR A 46 20.15 5.14 1.21
CA THR A 46 19.23 5.54 2.30
C THR A 46 17.88 6.02 1.74
N GLU A 47 17.90 6.82 0.68
CA GLU A 47 16.68 7.28 0.00
C GLU A 47 15.88 6.09 -0.57
N ARG A 48 16.54 5.13 -1.22
CA ARG A 48 15.90 3.90 -1.74
C ARG A 48 15.32 3.04 -0.63
N GLU A 49 16.06 2.84 0.46
CA GLU A 49 15.56 2.09 1.62
C GLU A 49 14.31 2.75 2.21
N MET A 50 14.29 4.08 2.34
CA MET A 50 13.09 4.79 2.80
C MET A 50 11.92 4.67 1.82
N VAL A 51 12.16 4.54 0.50
CA VAL A 51 11.09 4.18 -0.45
C VAL A 51 10.56 2.79 -0.14
N THR A 52 11.43 1.80 0.07
CA THR A 52 11.01 0.44 0.43
C THR A 52 10.21 0.40 1.73
N LEU A 53 10.66 1.12 2.76
CA LEU A 53 9.92 1.25 4.02
C LEU A 53 8.55 1.91 3.80
N SER A 54 8.50 2.98 3.00
CA SER A 54 7.25 3.63 2.63
C SER A 54 6.30 2.66 1.94
N SER A 55 6.78 1.88 0.95
CA SER A 55 5.97 0.89 0.25
C SER A 55 5.52 -0.25 1.17
N ALA A 56 6.31 -0.67 2.15
CA ALA A 56 5.87 -1.64 3.14
C ALA A 56 4.76 -1.10 4.05
N ILE A 57 4.74 0.21 4.32
CA ILE A 57 3.69 0.86 5.12
C ILE A 57 2.38 0.98 4.33
N VAL A 58 2.44 1.48 3.10
CA VAL A 58 1.24 1.85 2.32
C VAL A 58 0.89 0.90 1.18
N GLY A 59 1.71 -0.12 0.95
CA GLY A 59 1.65 -1.02 -0.20
C GLY A 59 2.21 -0.41 -1.49
N ASN A 60 2.38 -1.25 -2.50
CA ASN A 60 2.75 -0.85 -3.84
C ASN A 60 1.49 -0.54 -4.70
N PRO A 61 1.32 0.69 -5.21
CA PRO A 61 0.19 1.06 -6.06
C PRO A 61 0.19 0.37 -7.43
N ASP A 62 1.34 -0.14 -7.90
CA ASP A 62 1.46 -0.75 -9.22
C ASP A 62 1.00 -2.22 -9.23
N LEU A 63 0.88 -2.85 -8.06
CA LEU A 63 0.43 -4.23 -7.96
C LEU A 63 -1.09 -4.31 -8.03
N HIS A 64 -1.56 -4.94 -9.11
CA HIS A 64 -2.98 -5.15 -9.37
C HIS A 64 -3.28 -6.63 -9.52
N SER A 65 -4.41 -7.06 -8.95
CA SER A 65 -5.03 -8.36 -9.19
C SER A 65 -6.46 -8.13 -9.69
N ASN A 66 -6.84 -8.81 -10.77
CA ASN A 66 -8.16 -8.67 -11.39
C ASN A 66 -8.55 -7.20 -11.72
N GLY A 67 -7.58 -6.40 -12.15
CA GLY A 67 -7.78 -4.99 -12.51
C GLY A 67 -7.97 -4.03 -11.34
N LYS A 68 -7.83 -4.50 -10.09
CA LYS A 68 -7.89 -3.68 -8.87
C LYS A 68 -6.55 -3.77 -8.13
N ARG A 69 -6.19 -2.72 -7.40
CA ARG A 69 -5.00 -2.72 -6.55
C ARG A 69 -5.11 -3.83 -5.51
N SER A 70 -4.06 -4.64 -5.36
CA SER A 70 -4.03 -5.79 -4.45
C SER A 70 -3.11 -5.62 -3.26
N ASP A 71 -2.16 -4.68 -3.30
CA ASP A 71 -1.19 -4.45 -2.22
C ASP A 71 -1.42 -3.10 -1.52
N PHE A 72 -1.71 -3.15 -0.22
CA PHE A 72 -1.95 -1.99 0.64
C PHE A 72 -1.00 -1.94 1.85
N GLY A 73 -0.03 -2.86 1.93
CA GLY A 73 0.93 -2.95 3.02
C GLY A 73 0.27 -3.03 4.41
N TYR A 74 1.02 -2.58 5.43
CA TYR A 74 0.55 -2.59 6.82
C TYR A 74 -0.80 -1.86 7.02
N ILE A 75 -1.03 -0.76 6.31
CA ILE A 75 -2.28 0.02 6.45
C ILE A 75 -3.49 -0.77 5.98
N GLY A 76 -3.37 -1.54 4.89
CA GLY A 76 -4.44 -2.38 4.36
C GLY A 76 -4.98 -3.39 5.37
N ASP A 77 -4.05 -3.98 6.10
CA ASP A 77 -4.31 -5.07 7.03
C ASP A 77 -4.74 -4.58 8.41
N ILE A 78 -4.12 -3.52 8.90
CA ILE A 78 -4.32 -3.05 10.27
C ILE A 78 -5.28 -1.87 10.33
N GLY A 79 -5.43 -1.09 9.26
CA GLY A 79 -6.25 0.12 9.25
C GLY A 79 -5.63 1.28 10.03
N ALA A 80 -4.31 1.27 10.22
CA ALA A 80 -3.56 2.31 10.90
C ALA A 80 -2.12 2.37 10.37
N PHE A 81 -1.44 3.50 10.58
CA PHE A 81 0.01 3.56 10.38
C PHE A 81 0.71 2.73 11.46
N PRO A 82 1.81 2.03 11.13
CA PRO A 82 2.54 1.26 12.12
C PRO A 82 3.10 2.17 13.21
N PRO A 83 3.09 1.76 14.49
CA PRO A 83 3.60 2.59 15.58
C PRO A 83 5.13 2.80 15.50
N ASN A 84 5.84 1.88 14.83
CA ASN A 84 7.28 1.92 14.61
C ASN A 84 7.65 0.96 13.46
N LEU A 85 8.89 1.03 12.98
CA LEU A 85 9.35 0.18 11.87
C LEU A 85 9.38 -1.31 12.22
N ASN A 86 9.45 -1.70 13.51
CA ASN A 86 9.47 -3.11 13.90
C ASN A 86 8.15 -3.82 13.54
N ALA A 87 7.04 -3.09 13.54
CA ALA A 87 5.73 -3.59 13.14
C ALA A 87 5.66 -4.04 11.67
N LEU A 88 6.62 -3.60 10.83
CA LEU A 88 6.72 -4.04 9.45
C LEU A 88 7.34 -5.44 9.31
N TYR A 89 8.07 -5.89 10.32
CA TYR A 89 8.76 -7.17 10.32
C TYR A 89 8.12 -8.19 11.27
N GLN A 90 7.70 -7.75 12.44
CA GLN A 90 7.09 -8.57 13.47
C GLN A 90 5.69 -8.09 13.78
N ASN A 91 4.77 -9.04 13.96
CA ASN A 91 3.41 -8.77 14.38
C ASN A 91 3.41 -8.01 15.73
N PRO A 92 2.98 -6.73 15.75
CA PRO A 92 2.97 -5.94 16.97
C PRO A 92 1.79 -6.38 17.83
N GLY A 93 2.04 -7.05 18.96
CA GLY A 93 0.98 -7.34 19.92
C GLY A 93 -0.01 -8.44 19.53
N GLY A 94 0.34 -9.30 18.55
CA GLY A 94 -0.47 -10.48 18.20
C GLY A 94 -1.76 -10.16 17.43
N TYR A 95 -1.70 -9.11 16.60
CA TYR A 95 -2.79 -8.66 15.73
C TYR A 95 -3.24 -9.78 14.80
N SER A 96 -4.53 -10.08 14.81
CA SER A 96 -5.12 -11.15 13.98
C SER A 96 -5.19 -10.79 12.51
N THR A 97 -5.24 -9.49 12.18
CA THR A 97 -5.33 -9.01 10.80
C THR A 97 -3.97 -8.78 10.15
N TRP A 98 -2.86 -8.91 10.89
CA TRP A 98 -1.51 -8.70 10.37
C TRP A 98 -1.10 -9.82 9.41
N ASP A 99 -0.75 -9.46 8.18
CA ASP A 99 -0.32 -10.39 7.11
C ASP A 99 1.11 -10.08 6.62
N GLY A 100 1.96 -9.62 7.54
CA GLY A 100 3.38 -9.43 7.25
C GLY A 100 4.20 -10.74 7.31
N PRO A 101 5.54 -10.65 7.22
CA PRO A 101 6.35 -9.43 7.15
C PRO A 101 6.17 -8.65 5.84
N TYR A 102 6.14 -7.32 5.92
CA TYR A 102 5.94 -6.43 4.77
C TYR A 102 7.26 -6.00 4.10
N LEU A 103 8.40 -6.29 4.73
CA LEU A 103 9.71 -5.96 4.20
C LEU A 103 10.21 -7.05 3.24
N PRO A 104 10.88 -6.68 2.13
CA PRO A 104 11.39 -7.67 1.20
C PRO A 104 12.52 -8.51 1.85
N PRO A 105 12.81 -9.71 1.30
CA PRO A 105 13.75 -10.67 1.88
C PRO A 105 15.16 -10.11 2.15
N GLU A 106 15.59 -9.13 1.36
CA GLU A 106 16.86 -8.42 1.52
C GLU A 106 17.00 -7.78 2.91
N PHE A 107 15.90 -7.25 3.46
CA PHE A 107 15.84 -6.74 4.83
C PHE A 107 15.61 -7.84 5.86
N ALA A 108 14.97 -8.96 5.47
CA ALA A 108 14.72 -10.07 6.39
C ALA A 108 16.01 -10.81 6.80
N GLN A 109 17.02 -10.84 5.93
CA GLN A 109 18.34 -11.43 6.23
C GLN A 109 19.13 -10.63 7.28
N ASN A 110 18.85 -9.33 7.40
CA ASN A 110 19.39 -8.46 8.45
C ASN A 110 18.25 -7.95 9.33
N THR A 111 17.92 -8.71 10.38
CA THR A 111 16.79 -8.48 11.30
C THR A 111 16.78 -7.09 11.97
N ALA A 112 17.88 -6.34 11.88
CA ALA A 112 17.98 -4.97 12.37
C ALA A 112 18.30 -3.93 11.29
N GLY A 113 18.71 -4.33 10.09
CA GLY A 113 19.24 -3.44 9.05
C GLY A 113 18.26 -2.34 8.64
N TYR A 114 16.97 -2.69 8.48
CA TYR A 114 15.91 -1.74 8.12
C TYR A 114 15.67 -0.62 9.14
N LYS A 115 16.30 -0.69 10.33
CA LYS A 115 16.18 0.33 11.38
C LYS A 115 17.25 1.41 11.27
N PHE A 116 18.32 1.18 10.52
CA PHE A 116 19.48 2.05 10.45
C PHE A 116 19.71 2.52 9.02
N ASP A 117 20.20 3.76 8.87
CA ASP A 117 20.66 4.29 7.59
C ASP A 117 22.10 3.83 7.27
N GLU A 118 22.60 4.23 6.11
CA GLU A 118 23.93 3.87 5.61
C GLU A 118 25.11 4.48 6.39
N TRP A 119 24.82 5.37 7.35
CA TRP A 119 25.79 5.89 8.32
C TRP A 119 25.69 5.18 9.69
N GLY A 120 24.83 4.16 9.80
CA GLY A 120 24.60 3.40 11.02
C GLY A 120 23.72 4.12 12.05
N LYS A 121 23.02 5.18 11.65
CA LYS A 121 22.13 5.93 12.53
C LYS A 121 20.69 5.46 12.36
N ALA A 122 19.97 5.33 13.46
CA ALA A 122 18.59 4.85 13.40
C ALA A 122 17.68 5.84 12.64
N TYR A 123 16.79 5.31 11.80
CA TYR A 123 15.70 6.09 11.21
C TYR A 123 14.79 6.62 12.31
N VAL A 124 14.36 7.87 12.16
CA VAL A 124 13.35 8.48 13.03
C VAL A 124 11.98 8.23 12.43
N TYR A 125 11.25 7.31 13.05
CA TYR A 125 9.85 7.00 12.74
C TYR A 125 9.11 6.62 14.02
N THR A 126 8.12 7.43 14.40
CA THR A 126 7.30 7.25 15.61
C THR A 126 5.82 7.03 15.26
N GLY A 127 5.59 6.48 14.06
CA GLY A 127 4.28 6.40 13.45
C GLY A 127 3.95 7.62 12.60
N GLY A 128 2.88 7.50 11.81
CA GLY A 128 2.39 8.56 10.93
C GLY A 128 3.05 8.55 9.55
N ILE A 129 3.22 9.74 8.97
CA ILE A 129 3.35 9.95 7.52
C ILE A 129 4.77 10.29 7.05
N THR A 130 5.78 10.23 7.93
CA THR A 130 7.14 10.70 7.59
C THR A 130 8.20 9.82 8.23
N ILE A 131 9.21 9.43 7.44
CA ILE A 131 10.45 8.79 7.91
C ILE A 131 11.60 9.76 7.69
N THR A 132 12.50 9.89 8.68
CA THR A 132 13.66 10.80 8.57
C THR A 132 14.96 10.07 8.91
N SER A 133 15.97 10.21 8.06
CA SER A 133 17.38 9.91 8.37
C SER A 133 18.12 11.19 8.72
N ASN A 134 19.00 11.11 9.72
CA ASN A 134 19.85 12.22 10.16
C ASN A 134 21.35 11.83 10.10
N GLY A 135 21.70 10.80 9.32
CA GLY A 135 23.06 10.22 9.26
C GLY A 135 24.03 11.09 8.45
N SER A 136 23.56 11.72 7.38
CA SER A 136 24.38 12.52 6.45
C SER A 136 24.87 13.88 6.98
N GLY A 137 24.51 14.25 8.21
CA GLY A 137 24.67 15.60 8.76
C GLY A 137 23.57 16.58 8.33
N SER A 138 22.84 16.29 7.26
CA SER A 138 21.57 16.92 6.89
C SER A 138 20.41 15.93 6.98
N ALA A 139 19.22 16.41 7.33
CA ALA A 139 18.04 15.56 7.40
C ALA A 139 17.57 15.15 6.00
N VAL A 140 17.50 13.84 5.74
CA VAL A 140 16.85 13.28 4.55
C VAL A 140 15.49 12.77 4.99
N THR A 141 14.43 13.29 4.36
CA THR A 141 13.06 13.01 4.79
C THR A 141 12.26 12.37 3.66
N LYS A 142 11.65 11.22 3.94
CA LYS A 142 10.68 10.58 3.07
C LYS A 142 9.27 10.82 3.61
N LYS A 143 8.49 11.56 2.82
CA LYS A 143 7.05 11.73 3.03
C LYS A 143 6.31 10.50 2.46
N ILE A 144 5.50 9.86 3.30
CA ILE A 144 4.68 8.68 2.97
C ILE A 144 3.33 9.11 2.39
N ALA A 145 2.71 10.15 2.97
CA ALA A 145 1.40 10.68 2.58
C ALA A 145 1.33 12.19 2.85
N ASP A 146 0.38 12.91 2.23
CA ASP A 146 0.13 14.32 2.58
C ASP A 146 -0.63 14.48 3.88
N ALA A 147 -1.61 13.61 4.13
CA ALA A 147 -2.34 13.52 5.37
C ALA A 147 -2.61 12.07 5.76
N SER A 148 -2.74 11.78 7.06
CA SER A 148 -3.15 10.45 7.53
C SER A 148 -4.56 10.09 7.04
N SER A 149 -5.44 11.08 6.91
CA SER A 149 -6.81 10.93 6.39
C SER A 149 -6.87 10.40 4.96
N ASP A 150 -5.83 10.64 4.15
CA ASP A 150 -5.75 10.12 2.79
C ASP A 150 -5.84 8.59 2.77
N TYR A 151 -5.29 7.96 3.80
CA TYR A 151 -5.29 6.51 3.95
C TYR A 151 -6.34 6.00 4.93
N LEU A 152 -6.74 6.79 5.94
CA LEU A 152 -7.57 6.27 7.04
C LEU A 152 -9.04 6.69 6.98
N LEU A 153 -9.35 7.80 6.29
CA LEU A 153 -10.68 8.43 6.34
C LEU A 153 -11.28 8.58 4.94
N ASN A 154 -11.37 7.46 4.22
CA ASN A 154 -11.95 7.43 2.89
C ASN A 154 -13.47 7.22 2.91
N SER A 155 -14.10 7.53 1.78
CA SER A 155 -15.53 7.33 1.58
C SER A 155 -15.82 6.48 0.35
N PHE A 156 -16.97 5.82 0.36
CA PHE A 156 -17.48 5.06 -0.76
C PHE A 156 -18.98 5.28 -0.88
N ILE A 157 -19.47 5.47 -2.10
CA ILE A 157 -20.90 5.67 -2.36
C ILE A 157 -21.38 4.50 -3.20
N GLY A 158 -22.52 3.93 -2.87
CA GLY A 158 -23.15 2.93 -3.72
C GLY A 158 -24.62 3.19 -3.92
N VAL A 159 -25.17 2.59 -4.98
CA VAL A 159 -26.61 2.58 -5.26
C VAL A 159 -27.07 1.14 -5.29
N ILE A 160 -28.19 0.85 -4.62
CA ILE A 160 -28.78 -0.48 -4.55
C ILE A 160 -30.06 -0.49 -5.38
N LYS A 161 -30.18 -1.52 -6.22
CA LYS A 161 -31.35 -1.81 -7.04
C LYS A 161 -31.68 -3.29 -6.90
N ASP A 162 -32.89 -3.69 -7.25
CA ASP A 162 -33.24 -5.10 -7.40
C ASP A 162 -33.13 -5.56 -8.87
N ALA A 163 -33.57 -6.78 -9.16
CA ALA A 163 -33.41 -7.41 -10.46
C ALA A 163 -34.07 -6.65 -11.63
N ASP A 164 -35.08 -5.82 -11.39
CA ASP A 164 -35.75 -5.02 -12.44
C ASP A 164 -35.30 -3.54 -12.47
N ASP A 165 -34.19 -3.23 -11.78
CA ASP A 165 -33.63 -1.89 -11.61
C ASP A 165 -34.52 -0.94 -10.79
N SER A 166 -35.47 -1.48 -10.01
CA SER A 166 -36.26 -0.70 -9.06
C SER A 166 -35.44 -0.29 -7.84
N LEU A 167 -35.83 0.84 -7.26
CA LEU A 167 -35.22 1.39 -6.06
C LEU A 167 -36.04 1.01 -4.82
N PRO A 168 -35.41 0.92 -3.63
CA PRO A 168 -36.09 0.53 -2.40
C PRO A 168 -37.24 1.46 -1.99
N GLY A 169 -37.18 2.74 -2.39
CA GLY A 169 -38.16 3.74 -1.99
C GLY A 169 -38.18 3.96 -0.47
N THR A 170 -39.22 4.64 0.02
CA THR A 170 -39.37 4.90 1.46
C THR A 170 -39.81 3.68 2.27
N ILE A 171 -40.30 2.63 1.61
CA ILE A 171 -40.87 1.44 2.25
C ILE A 171 -39.79 0.39 2.53
N TYR A 172 -38.90 0.13 1.56
CA TYR A 172 -37.94 -0.97 1.66
C TYR A 172 -36.53 -0.53 2.04
N ARG A 173 -36.23 0.78 2.13
CA ARG A 173 -34.89 1.25 2.52
C ARG A 173 -34.45 0.73 3.90
N ASP A 174 -35.38 0.62 4.85
CA ASP A 174 -35.08 0.16 6.21
C ASP A 174 -35.03 -1.38 6.30
N SER A 175 -35.32 -2.07 5.18
CA SER A 175 -35.23 -3.52 5.02
C SER A 175 -33.90 -3.98 4.42
N ILE A 176 -32.95 -3.05 4.22
CA ILE A 176 -31.65 -3.32 3.60
C ILE A 176 -30.55 -2.89 4.57
N ASP A 177 -29.71 -3.85 4.95
CA ASP A 177 -28.50 -3.60 5.73
C ASP A 177 -27.27 -3.69 4.83
N ILE A 178 -26.48 -2.61 4.80
CA ILE A 178 -25.16 -2.57 4.17
C ILE A 178 -24.11 -2.70 5.26
N LYS A 179 -23.50 -3.87 5.35
CA LYS A 179 -22.45 -4.17 6.32
C LYS A 179 -21.09 -4.14 5.64
N VAL A 180 -20.19 -3.29 6.10
CA VAL A 180 -18.78 -3.29 5.70
C VAL A 180 -17.91 -3.71 6.88
N THR A 181 -16.98 -4.63 6.66
CA THR A 181 -16.02 -5.07 7.68
C THR A 181 -14.65 -4.52 7.34
N ILE A 182 -14.11 -3.70 8.24
CA ILE A 182 -12.82 -3.02 8.07
C ILE A 182 -11.89 -3.40 9.23
N PRO A 183 -10.57 -3.27 9.07
CA PRO A 183 -9.66 -3.37 10.21
C PRO A 183 -9.85 -2.18 11.17
N ASN A 184 -9.67 -2.42 12.47
CA ASN A 184 -10.03 -1.49 13.54
C ASN A 184 -8.87 -0.58 14.00
N GLY A 185 -7.71 -0.63 13.35
CA GLY A 185 -6.51 0.12 13.74
C GLY A 185 -5.70 -0.51 14.88
N SER A 186 -6.20 -1.58 15.50
CA SER A 186 -5.62 -2.24 16.68
C SER A 186 -5.46 -3.75 16.50
N GLY A 187 -5.40 -4.21 15.25
CA GLY A 187 -5.14 -5.62 14.91
C GLY A 187 -6.35 -6.55 14.87
N GLY A 188 -7.56 -6.00 15.00
CA GLY A 188 -8.81 -6.73 14.81
C GLY A 188 -9.66 -6.11 13.70
N THR A 189 -10.90 -6.56 13.58
CA THR A 189 -11.88 -6.01 12.63
C THR A 189 -13.02 -5.31 13.36
N LEU A 190 -13.70 -4.43 12.63
CA LEU A 190 -14.90 -3.72 13.02
C LEU A 190 -15.89 -3.81 11.87
N SER A 191 -17.13 -4.22 12.14
CA SER A 191 -18.21 -4.13 11.17
C SER A 191 -19.04 -2.88 11.42
N LYS A 192 -19.31 -2.11 10.37
CA LYS A 192 -20.24 -0.99 10.37
C LYS A 192 -21.45 -1.34 9.52
N ILE A 193 -22.65 -0.98 9.99
CA ILE A 193 -23.92 -1.21 9.30
C ILE A 193 -24.52 0.14 8.93
N TYR A 194 -25.00 0.23 7.70
CA TYR A 194 -25.67 1.40 7.13
C TYR A 194 -26.96 0.98 6.45
N ASN A 195 -27.87 1.93 6.26
CA ASN A 195 -29.07 1.76 5.46
C ASN A 195 -29.03 2.73 4.28
N PRO A 196 -29.58 2.36 3.11
CA PRO A 196 -29.68 3.27 1.98
C PRO A 196 -30.75 4.34 2.22
N ASP A 197 -30.71 5.41 1.43
CA ASP A 197 -31.82 6.35 1.32
C ASP A 197 -32.95 5.78 0.43
N SER A 198 -34.02 6.57 0.24
CA SER A 198 -35.14 6.15 -0.62
C SER A 198 -34.78 5.99 -2.10
N ALA A 199 -33.66 6.57 -2.55
CA ALA A 199 -33.13 6.41 -3.88
C ALA A 199 -32.14 5.21 -3.97
N GLY A 200 -32.04 4.40 -2.92
CA GLY A 200 -31.12 3.26 -2.85
C GLY A 200 -29.67 3.67 -2.62
N VAL A 201 -29.38 4.95 -2.39
CA VAL A 201 -28.01 5.45 -2.23
C VAL A 201 -27.55 5.23 -0.80
N PHE A 202 -26.37 4.64 -0.62
CA PHE A 202 -25.71 4.54 0.67
C PHE A 202 -24.32 5.17 0.62
N ARG A 203 -23.85 5.64 1.78
CA ARG A 203 -22.54 6.28 1.93
C ARG A 203 -21.80 5.62 3.07
N LEU A 204 -20.69 4.98 2.75
CA LEU A 204 -19.74 4.45 3.72
C LEU A 204 -18.68 5.51 3.98
N ASP A 205 -18.29 5.66 5.24
CA ASP A 205 -17.25 6.59 5.65
C ASP A 205 -16.21 5.96 6.59
N SER A 206 -15.16 6.75 6.83
CA SER A 206 -14.07 6.43 7.73
C SER A 206 -13.51 5.04 7.42
N LEU A 207 -13.27 4.80 6.13
CA LEU A 207 -12.74 3.56 5.60
C LEU A 207 -11.21 3.68 5.44
N PRO A 208 -10.42 2.78 6.04
CA PRO A 208 -9.01 2.69 5.72
C PRO A 208 -8.82 2.22 4.26
N ALA A 209 -7.71 2.61 3.64
CA ALA A 209 -7.31 2.12 2.34
C ALA A 209 -7.02 0.63 2.45
N GLY A 210 -7.53 -0.16 1.50
CA GLY A 210 -7.53 -1.62 1.59
C GLY A 210 -8.67 -2.24 0.81
N THR A 211 -8.73 -3.57 0.82
CA THR A 211 -9.85 -4.32 0.25
C THR A 211 -10.70 -4.89 1.39
N HIS A 212 -11.97 -4.49 1.44
CA HIS A 212 -12.85 -4.78 2.56
C HIS A 212 -14.05 -5.63 2.13
N PRO A 213 -14.44 -6.64 2.92
CA PRO A 213 -15.70 -7.34 2.74
C PRO A 213 -16.90 -6.37 2.87
N LEU A 214 -17.79 -6.43 1.88
CA LEU A 214 -19.06 -5.72 1.82
C LEU A 214 -20.19 -6.76 1.68
N GLU A 215 -21.14 -6.72 2.59
CA GLU A 215 -22.34 -7.56 2.59
C GLU A 215 -23.54 -6.64 2.48
N ILE A 216 -24.37 -6.83 1.46
CA ILE A 216 -25.64 -6.13 1.31
C ILE A 216 -26.75 -7.15 1.54
N ILE A 217 -27.53 -6.96 2.59
CA ILE A 217 -28.49 -7.94 3.11
C ILE A 217 -29.88 -7.37 2.95
N TYR A 218 -30.75 -8.06 2.21
CA TYR A 218 -32.17 -7.81 2.21
C TYR A 218 -32.84 -8.64 3.32
N ILE A 219 -33.19 -7.97 4.42
CA ILE A 219 -33.63 -8.58 5.68
C ILE A 219 -34.85 -9.50 5.52
N PRO A 220 -35.92 -9.13 4.78
CA PRO A 220 -37.16 -9.92 4.74
C PRO A 220 -36.97 -11.36 4.24
N ASN A 221 -36.06 -11.56 3.28
CA ASN A 221 -35.79 -12.87 2.68
C ASN A 221 -34.40 -13.41 3.06
N ASN A 222 -33.64 -12.66 3.86
CA ASN A 222 -32.24 -12.93 4.17
C ASN A 222 -31.37 -13.13 2.91
N ASP A 223 -31.69 -12.44 1.81
CA ASP A 223 -30.89 -12.47 0.58
C ASP A 223 -29.63 -11.62 0.80
N THR A 224 -28.45 -12.23 0.64
CA THR A 224 -27.16 -11.62 0.98
C THR A 224 -26.26 -11.56 -0.24
N LEU A 225 -25.91 -10.35 -0.65
CA LEU A 225 -24.93 -10.08 -1.68
C LEU A 225 -23.56 -9.80 -1.03
N SER A 226 -22.64 -10.75 -1.11
CA SER A 226 -21.25 -10.58 -0.64
C SER A 226 -20.34 -10.13 -1.78
N ARG A 227 -19.61 -9.04 -1.56
CA ARG A 227 -18.62 -8.46 -2.49
C ARG A 227 -17.41 -7.95 -1.73
N PHE A 228 -16.35 -7.64 -2.46
CA PHE A 228 -15.21 -6.89 -1.93
C PHE A 228 -15.19 -5.48 -2.53
N VAL A 229 -15.00 -4.49 -1.67
CA VAL A 229 -14.81 -3.10 -2.07
C VAL A 229 -13.35 -2.71 -1.87
N THR A 230 -12.72 -2.20 -2.92
CA THR A 230 -11.34 -1.71 -2.87
C THR A 230 -11.36 -0.21 -2.65
N ILE A 231 -10.76 0.23 -1.55
CA ILE A 231 -10.67 1.62 -1.14
C ILE A 231 -9.23 2.10 -1.38
N LEU A 232 -9.08 2.97 -2.36
CA LEU A 232 -7.80 3.63 -2.65
C LEU A 232 -7.54 4.80 -1.67
N PRO A 233 -6.30 5.29 -1.58
CA PRO A 233 -6.05 6.55 -0.88
C PRO A 233 -6.82 7.71 -1.52
N ARG A 234 -7.46 8.56 -0.71
CA ARG A 234 -8.38 9.64 -1.12
C ARG A 234 -9.59 9.17 -1.93
N ASN A 235 -10.03 7.94 -1.72
CA ASN A 235 -11.11 7.35 -2.51
C ASN A 235 -12.43 8.11 -2.37
N LYS A 236 -13.06 8.33 -3.53
CA LYS A 236 -14.42 8.86 -3.70
C LYS A 236 -15.17 8.09 -4.79
N SER A 237 -14.81 6.83 -5.00
CA SER A 237 -15.41 5.98 -6.02
C SER A 237 -16.87 5.66 -5.70
N ASN A 238 -17.59 5.28 -6.75
CA ASN A 238 -18.96 4.83 -6.69
C ASN A 238 -19.15 3.47 -7.37
N ALA A 239 -20.17 2.72 -6.96
CA ALA A 239 -20.59 1.51 -7.65
C ALA A 239 -22.09 1.25 -7.51
N ASP A 240 -22.63 0.52 -8.48
CA ASP A 240 -24.01 0.05 -8.45
C ASP A 240 -24.05 -1.42 -8.04
N TYR A 241 -25.02 -1.77 -7.18
CA TYR A 241 -25.28 -3.12 -6.72
C TYR A 241 -26.71 -3.51 -7.05
N LYS A 242 -26.88 -4.76 -7.46
CA LYS A 242 -28.15 -5.29 -7.93
C LYS A 242 -28.44 -6.62 -7.23
N PHE A 243 -29.61 -6.75 -6.60
CA PHE A 243 -30.10 -8.03 -6.10
C PHE A 243 -30.52 -8.95 -7.26
N ALA A 244 -30.49 -10.25 -7.01
CA ALA A 244 -30.84 -11.26 -8.02
C ALA A 244 -32.36 -11.39 -8.20
N ASP A 245 -33.14 -11.11 -7.16
CA ASP A 245 -34.58 -11.23 -7.15
C ASP A 245 -35.27 -9.86 -7.22
N ILE A 246 -36.46 -9.84 -7.81
CA ILE A 246 -37.35 -8.67 -7.81
C ILE A 246 -37.93 -8.57 -6.40
N SER A 247 -37.55 -7.51 -5.70
CA SER A 247 -37.86 -7.33 -4.27
C SER A 247 -38.60 -6.02 -4.00
N PHE A 248 -38.50 -5.06 -4.92
CA PHE A 248 -39.15 -3.77 -4.83
C PHE A 248 -40.29 -3.71 -5.86
N PRO A 249 -41.40 -3.02 -5.55
CA PRO A 249 -42.45 -2.83 -6.53
C PRO A 249 -41.92 -1.99 -7.69
N SER A 250 -42.17 -2.44 -8.92
CA SER A 250 -41.78 -1.71 -10.12
C SER A 250 -42.33 -0.30 -10.06
N GLY A 251 -41.42 0.68 -9.96
CA GLY A 251 -41.77 2.08 -10.02
C GLY A 251 -42.38 2.36 -11.38
N GLY A 252 -43.70 2.61 -11.44
CA GLY A 252 -44.37 3.04 -12.65
C GLY A 252 -43.67 4.28 -13.23
N GLY A 253 -42.91 4.07 -14.31
CA GLY A 253 -41.99 5.09 -14.82
C GLY A 253 -41.34 4.77 -16.16
N GLY A 254 -42.09 4.19 -17.11
CA GLY A 254 -41.95 4.42 -18.55
C GLY A 254 -40.77 3.80 -19.33
N GLY A 255 -41.11 2.96 -20.32
CA GLY A 255 -40.37 2.84 -21.59
C GLY A 255 -39.52 1.57 -21.72
N GLY A 256 -40.11 0.49 -22.27
CA GLY A 256 -39.43 -0.80 -22.39
C GLY A 256 -38.46 -0.94 -23.56
N CYS A 257 -37.72 -2.04 -23.55
CA CYS A 257 -37.62 -2.98 -24.66
C CYS A 257 -36.96 -4.28 -24.20
N ASP A 258 -37.51 -5.38 -24.70
CA ASP A 258 -36.93 -6.72 -24.74
C ASP A 258 -35.47 -6.72 -25.21
N SER A 259 -34.59 -7.43 -24.51
CA SER A 259 -33.63 -8.30 -25.19
C SER A 259 -33.10 -9.38 -24.23
N SER A 260 -33.60 -10.59 -24.44
CA SER A 260 -32.78 -11.78 -24.69
C SER A 260 -31.50 -11.96 -23.86
N GLY A 261 -31.55 -12.95 -22.96
CA GLY A 261 -30.41 -13.79 -22.60
C GLY A 261 -29.36 -13.14 -21.71
N THR A 262 -29.52 -13.27 -20.39
CA THR A 262 -28.37 -13.20 -19.50
C THR A 262 -28.40 -14.40 -18.56
N VAL A 263 -27.34 -15.19 -18.65
CA VAL A 263 -27.11 -16.41 -17.86
C VAL A 263 -27.07 -16.03 -16.37
N ILE A 264 -28.03 -16.55 -15.61
CA ILE A 264 -28.07 -16.45 -14.16
C ILE A 264 -27.01 -17.41 -13.60
N LEU A 265 -25.84 -16.88 -13.22
CA LEU A 265 -24.88 -17.63 -12.41
C LEU A 265 -25.24 -17.46 -10.93
N ARG A 266 -25.69 -18.57 -10.34
CA ARG A 266 -25.87 -18.73 -8.89
C ARG A 266 -24.53 -18.71 -8.18
N PRO A 267 -24.47 -18.16 -6.96
CA PRO A 267 -23.68 -18.83 -5.94
C PRO A 267 -24.43 -18.80 -4.61
N ASN A 268 -25.21 -19.86 -4.34
CA ASN A 268 -25.56 -20.32 -2.98
C ASN A 268 -26.04 -21.79 -3.03
N GLY A 269 -25.28 -22.62 -3.76
CA GLY A 269 -25.17 -24.05 -3.46
C GLY A 269 -23.87 -24.26 -2.68
N VAL A 270 -23.86 -25.22 -1.75
CA VAL A 270 -22.68 -25.55 -0.92
C VAL A 270 -21.42 -25.69 -1.79
N GLY A 271 -20.42 -24.85 -1.52
CA GLY A 271 -19.09 -24.91 -2.13
C GLY A 271 -18.90 -24.02 -3.37
N ALA A 272 -18.39 -22.80 -3.16
CA ALA A 272 -17.19 -22.25 -3.80
C ALA A 272 -17.09 -20.75 -3.49
N LYS A 273 -16.03 -20.37 -2.77
CA LYS A 273 -15.41 -19.05 -2.92
C LYS A 273 -14.73 -19.06 -4.30
N THR A 274 -14.92 -18.01 -5.09
CA THR A 274 -14.07 -17.75 -6.26
C THR A 274 -13.45 -16.36 -6.14
N GLU A 275 -12.16 -16.36 -6.46
CA GLU A 275 -11.08 -15.38 -6.33
C GLU A 275 -11.38 -13.91 -6.65
#